data_AF-A0A929Z2Y5-F1
#
_entry.id   AF-A0A929Z2Y5-F1
#
_cell.length_a   1.000
_cell.length_b   1.000
_cell.length_c   1.000
_cell.angle_alpha   90.00
_cell.angle_beta   90.00
_cell.angle_gamma   90.00
#
_symmetry.space_group_name_H-M   'P 1'
#
loop_
_entity.id
_entity.type
_entity.pdbx_description
1 polymer ?
#
loop_
_entity_poly.entity_id
_entity_poly.type
_entity_poly.pdbx_seq_one_letter_code
_entity_poly.pdbx_strand_id
1 'polypeptide(L)'
;IGTDRYGSTIASIDRIFKQKTIKDDDQSGDATLIYPFIYAPAPYRTTRYLAKFDERSTLSETSETHPRGLAVTNVLFSADEVLLNRMEAYTMLKRYEEAIRDLKTYTLYKFGYEPAVLNDRYTQGSTSRYESYAPFYGLTVKQLPMIHTILHLRQMEFFEEGLRWFDIRRFNIEVTRSSRSSFYRPLKKNDPRQLLQLPEEAIAAGLPANPREGVNHLIHH
;
A
#
# COMPACT_ATOMS: atom_id res chain seq x y z
N ILE A 1 6.07 23.67 -13.48
CA ILE A 1 5.83 22.78 -12.32
C ILE A 1 5.00 21.60 -12.80
N GLY A 2 5.53 20.38 -12.70
CA GLY A 2 4.81 19.16 -13.08
C GLY A 2 3.60 18.96 -12.18
N THR A 3 2.43 18.76 -12.79
CA THR A 3 1.18 18.42 -12.08
C THR A 3 0.96 16.91 -12.14
N ASP A 4 0.40 16.32 -11.08
CA ASP A 4 0.10 14.87 -10.91
C ASP A 4 -0.99 14.34 -11.87
N ARG A 5 -1.19 14.97 -13.03
CA ARG A 5 -2.30 14.68 -13.93
C ARG A 5 -2.19 13.30 -14.61
N TYR A 6 -0.96 12.80 -14.78
CA TYR A 6 -0.66 11.60 -15.57
C TYR A 6 0.12 10.52 -14.82
N GLY A 7 0.43 10.74 -13.53
CA GLY A 7 1.23 9.83 -12.72
C GLY A 7 1.71 10.50 -11.45
N SER A 8 2.21 9.70 -10.51
CA SER A 8 2.77 10.21 -9.26
C SER A 8 4.09 10.94 -9.51
N THR A 9 4.18 12.17 -9.01
CA THR A 9 5.45 12.92 -8.97
C THR A 9 6.23 12.61 -7.70
N ILE A 10 7.54 12.83 -7.75
CA ILE A 10 8.42 12.75 -6.56
C ILE A 10 7.85 13.56 -5.39
N ALA A 11 7.40 14.79 -5.65
CA ALA A 11 6.84 15.67 -4.63
C ALA A 11 5.57 15.12 -3.98
N SER A 12 4.75 14.37 -4.72
CA SER A 12 3.53 13.76 -4.19
C SER A 12 3.81 12.47 -3.42
N ILE A 13 4.78 11.68 -3.87
CA ILE A 13 5.30 10.54 -3.13
C ILE A 13 5.91 10.96 -1.78
N ASP A 14 6.74 11.99 -1.80
CA ASP A 14 7.36 12.56 -0.61
C ASP A 14 6.31 12.98 0.42
N ARG A 15 5.26 13.67 -0.05
CA ARG A 15 4.14 14.09 0.79
C ARG A 15 3.42 12.90 1.45
N ILE A 16 3.33 11.76 0.76
CA ILE A 16 2.59 10.58 1.23
C ILE A 16 3.43 9.74 2.21
N PHE A 17 4.72 9.57 1.92
CA PHE A 17 5.57 8.58 2.60
C PHE A 17 6.66 9.17 3.50
N LYS A 18 7.19 10.38 3.24
CA LYS A 18 8.21 10.98 4.13
C LYS A 18 7.67 11.44 5.49
N GLN A 19 6.35 11.61 5.63
CA GLN A 19 5.74 12.05 6.90
C GLN A 19 5.35 10.88 7.83
N LYS A 20 5.60 9.62 7.44
CA LYS A 20 5.09 8.41 8.12
C LYS A 20 6.17 7.45 8.62
N THR A 21 7.37 7.97 8.83
CA THR A 21 8.59 7.23 9.21
C THR A 21 8.39 6.34 10.44
N ILE A 22 9.11 5.21 10.45
CA ILE A 22 9.33 4.43 11.68
C ILE A 22 10.18 5.33 12.57
N LYS A 23 9.60 5.85 13.65
CA LYS A 23 10.34 6.64 14.62
C LYS A 23 11.37 5.76 15.29
N ASP A 24 12.64 6.07 15.06
CA ASP A 24 13.72 5.55 15.89
C ASP A 24 13.62 6.22 17.27
N ASP A 25 13.95 5.49 18.34
CA ASP A 25 13.89 6.03 19.71
C ASP A 25 14.99 7.07 19.96
N ASP A 26 16.11 6.93 19.25
CA ASP A 26 17.13 7.96 19.09
C ASP A 26 16.76 8.86 17.90
N GLN A 27 16.36 10.11 18.16
CA GLN A 27 15.92 11.12 17.20
C GLN A 27 16.94 11.49 16.08
N SER A 28 17.96 10.68 15.80
CA SER A 28 19.06 10.97 14.87
C SER A 28 18.84 10.50 13.44
N GLY A 29 17.72 9.86 13.09
CA GLY A 29 17.56 9.34 11.73
C GLY A 29 16.29 8.57 11.50
N ASP A 30 15.14 9.26 11.55
CA ASP A 30 13.95 8.77 10.87
C ASP A 30 14.36 8.29 9.47
N ALA A 31 14.08 7.03 9.13
CA ALA A 31 14.42 6.51 7.82
C ALA A 31 13.62 7.22 6.74
N THR A 32 14.19 8.32 6.24
CA THR A 32 13.61 9.07 5.14
C THR A 32 13.88 8.31 3.87
N LEU A 33 12.88 7.54 3.46
CA LEU A 33 12.88 6.96 2.13
C LEU A 33 12.75 8.08 1.12
N ILE A 34 13.81 8.23 0.31
CA ILE A 34 13.85 9.26 -0.73
C ILE A 34 12.88 8.88 -1.87
N TYR A 35 12.57 7.59 -2.06
CA TYR A 35 11.60 7.07 -3.02
C TYR A 35 10.97 5.74 -2.54
N PRO A 36 9.73 5.37 -2.96
CA PRO A 36 9.26 3.99 -2.93
C PRO A 36 10.25 3.14 -3.72
N PHE A 37 10.32 1.84 -3.46
CA PHE A 37 11.35 1.01 -4.04
C PHE A 37 11.19 0.89 -5.56
N ILE A 38 11.91 1.71 -6.32
CA ILE A 38 11.87 1.67 -7.79
C ILE A 38 12.78 0.54 -8.24
N TYR A 39 12.24 -0.37 -9.06
CA TYR A 39 13.02 -1.46 -9.64
C TYR A 39 13.72 -1.05 -10.93
N ALA A 40 13.39 0.11 -11.49
CA ALA A 40 14.06 0.64 -12.67
C ALA A 40 15.53 0.99 -12.38
N PRO A 41 16.54 0.32 -12.98
CA PRO A 41 17.96 0.61 -12.78
C PRO A 41 18.38 1.92 -13.46
N ALA A 42 17.71 2.29 -14.55
CA ALA A 42 17.94 3.51 -15.32
C ALA A 42 16.62 4.26 -15.56
N PRO A 43 15.97 4.76 -14.49
CA PRO A 43 14.72 5.49 -14.63
C PRO A 43 15.00 6.76 -15.42
N TYR A 44 14.11 7.12 -16.35
CA TYR A 44 14.21 8.40 -17.03
C TYR A 44 14.11 9.53 -15.99
N ARG A 45 15.23 10.16 -15.64
CA ARG A 45 15.29 11.16 -14.55
C ARG A 45 14.66 12.50 -14.92
N THR A 46 14.40 12.72 -16.21
CA THR A 46 13.78 13.92 -16.77
C THR A 46 12.27 13.76 -17.00
N THR A 47 11.70 12.57 -16.76
CA THR A 47 10.24 12.39 -16.89
C THR A 47 9.50 13.14 -15.80
N ARG A 48 8.28 13.58 -16.15
CA ARG A 48 7.39 14.31 -15.23
C ARG A 48 6.87 13.44 -14.08
N TYR A 49 6.92 12.12 -14.21
CA TYR A 49 6.37 11.15 -13.26
C TYR A 49 7.42 10.10 -12.89
N LEU A 50 7.23 9.46 -11.74
CA LEU A 50 8.09 8.42 -11.21
C LEU A 50 7.65 7.05 -11.74
N ALA A 51 8.47 6.38 -12.53
CA ALA A 51 8.19 5.02 -12.97
C ALA A 51 8.66 4.01 -11.91
N LYS A 52 7.78 3.10 -11.50
CA LYS A 52 8.11 2.00 -10.55
C LYS A 52 8.99 0.92 -11.20
N PHE A 53 8.73 0.59 -12.46
CA PHE A 53 9.44 -0.42 -13.24
C PHE A 53 10.10 0.21 -14.47
N ASP A 54 11.00 -0.54 -15.11
CA ASP A 54 11.64 -0.10 -16.34
C ASP A 54 10.60 0.09 -17.45
N GLU A 55 10.58 1.28 -18.01
CA GLU A 55 9.83 1.60 -19.22
C GLU A 55 10.80 1.55 -20.40
N ARG A 56 10.55 0.67 -21.38
CA ARG A 56 11.34 0.56 -22.61
C ARG A 56 10.55 1.11 -23.78
N SER A 57 11.14 2.02 -24.54
CA SER A 57 10.52 2.49 -25.77
C SER A 57 10.42 1.36 -26.80
N THR A 58 9.23 1.10 -27.31
CA THR A 58 8.96 0.18 -28.43
C THR A 58 9.08 0.89 -29.78
N LEU A 59 9.25 2.22 -29.79
CA LEU A 59 9.42 3.05 -30.98
C LEU A 59 10.80 3.73 -30.98
N SER A 60 11.33 3.99 -32.18
CA SER A 60 12.63 4.65 -32.37
C SER A 60 12.62 6.13 -31.97
N GLU A 61 11.46 6.78 -31.99
CA GLU A 61 11.29 8.21 -31.68
C GLU A 61 10.26 8.40 -30.56
N THR A 62 10.78 8.46 -29.34
CA THR A 62 10.01 8.73 -28.14
C THR A 62 10.63 9.97 -27.50
N SER A 63 9.86 11.07 -27.37
CA SER A 63 10.35 12.28 -26.71
C SER A 63 10.39 12.05 -25.20
N GLU A 64 11.47 12.49 -24.53
CA GLU A 64 11.57 12.48 -23.07
C GLU A 64 10.41 13.19 -22.36
N THR A 65 9.77 14.15 -23.05
CA THR A 65 8.66 14.95 -22.49
C THR A 65 7.28 14.32 -22.72
N HIS A 66 7.15 13.47 -23.74
CA HIS A 66 5.88 12.84 -24.14
C HIS A 66 6.16 11.43 -24.66
N PRO A 67 6.56 10.50 -23.79
CA PRO A 67 6.91 9.18 -24.26
C PRO A 67 5.67 8.44 -24.77
N ARG A 68 5.76 7.81 -25.95
CA ARG A 68 4.72 7.01 -26.58
C ARG A 68 5.27 5.62 -26.89
N GLY A 69 4.41 4.61 -26.84
CA GLY A 69 4.83 3.23 -27.10
C GLY A 69 5.87 2.77 -26.09
N LEU A 70 5.55 2.84 -24.80
CA LEU A 70 6.40 2.29 -23.74
C LEU A 70 5.90 0.89 -23.40
N ALA A 71 6.82 -0.08 -23.39
CA ALA A 71 6.61 -1.39 -22.78
C ALA A 71 7.19 -1.35 -21.37
N VAL A 72 6.38 -1.71 -20.38
CA VAL A 72 6.81 -1.75 -18.98
C VAL A 72 7.07 -3.20 -18.58
N THR A 73 8.23 -3.47 -17.98
CA THR A 73 8.51 -4.79 -17.41
C THR A 73 7.85 -4.90 -16.04
N ASN A 74 6.71 -5.58 -15.95
CA ASN A 74 6.04 -5.77 -14.68
C ASN A 74 6.65 -6.95 -13.90
N VAL A 75 7.05 -6.72 -12.64
CA VAL A 75 7.48 -7.80 -11.74
C VAL A 75 6.24 -8.39 -11.09
N LEU A 76 5.89 -9.63 -11.47
CA LEU A 76 4.69 -10.28 -10.96
C LEU A 76 4.88 -10.94 -9.59
N PHE A 77 6.12 -11.23 -9.20
CA PHE A 77 6.45 -11.88 -7.93
C PHE A 77 7.88 -11.55 -7.52
N SER A 78 8.08 -11.12 -6.28
CA SER A 78 9.38 -10.72 -5.75
C SER A 78 9.66 -11.34 -4.37
N ALA A 79 10.95 -11.40 -4.02
CA ALA A 79 11.37 -11.84 -2.69
C ALA A 79 10.82 -10.92 -1.57
N ASP A 80 10.58 -9.65 -1.89
CA ASP A 80 10.03 -8.67 -0.96
C ASP A 80 8.59 -8.99 -0.59
N GLU A 81 7.79 -9.43 -1.56
CA GLU A 81 6.43 -9.93 -1.30
C GLU A 81 6.46 -11.14 -0.39
N VAL A 82 7.35 -12.10 -0.63
CA VAL A 82 7.50 -13.28 0.23
C VAL A 82 7.86 -12.88 1.65
N LEU A 83 8.84 -11.99 1.82
CA LEU A 83 9.31 -11.56 3.14
C LEU A 83 8.22 -10.77 3.88
N LEU A 84 7.53 -9.85 3.22
CA LEU A 84 6.41 -9.08 3.79
C LEU A 84 5.23 -9.98 4.17
N ASN A 85 4.88 -10.95 3.33
CA ASN A 85 3.84 -11.94 3.64
C ASN A 85 4.24 -12.83 4.82
N ARG A 86 5.51 -13.26 4.89
CA ARG A 86 6.04 -14.09 5.99
C ARG A 86 6.04 -13.35 7.32
N MET A 87 6.48 -12.08 7.34
CA MET A 87 6.40 -11.20 8.51
C MET A 87 4.98 -11.09 9.04
N GLU A 88 4.01 -10.91 8.13
CA GLU A 88 2.61 -10.81 8.51
C GLU A 88 2.09 -12.12 9.08
N ALA A 89 2.38 -13.26 8.43
CA ALA A 89 1.98 -14.57 8.89
C ALA A 89 2.53 -14.86 10.30
N TYR A 90 3.80 -14.55 10.57
CA TYR A 90 4.37 -14.69 11.90
C TYR A 90 3.67 -13.80 12.93
N THR A 91 3.34 -12.56 12.56
CA THR A 91 2.56 -11.65 13.42
C THR A 91 1.18 -12.24 13.73
N MET A 92 0.48 -12.79 12.73
CA MET A 92 -0.83 -13.43 12.90
C MET A 92 -0.74 -14.68 13.79
N LEU A 93 0.33 -15.47 13.66
CA LEU A 93 0.63 -16.63 14.50
C LEU A 93 1.18 -16.26 15.90
N LYS A 94 1.30 -14.97 16.23
CA LYS A 94 1.86 -14.45 17.50
C LYS A 94 3.33 -14.84 17.71
N ARG A 95 4.03 -15.15 16.63
CA ARG A 95 5.47 -15.46 16.57
C ARG A 95 6.26 -14.16 16.35
N TYR A 96 6.23 -13.29 17.36
CA TYR A 96 6.70 -11.91 17.21
C TYR A 96 8.21 -11.81 17.02
N GLU A 97 9.00 -12.67 17.67
CA GLU A 97 10.46 -12.65 17.53
C GLU A 97 10.89 -12.95 16.10
N GLU A 98 10.24 -13.89 15.42
CA GLU A 98 10.50 -14.18 14.01
C GLU A 98 10.04 -13.05 13.08
N ALA A 99 8.88 -12.44 13.37
CA ALA A 99 8.40 -11.29 12.61
C ALA A 99 9.35 -10.08 12.75
N ILE A 100 9.87 -9.82 13.96
CA ILE A 100 10.82 -8.73 14.22
C ILE A 100 12.17 -9.01 13.55
N ARG A 101 12.65 -10.27 13.57
CA ARG A 101 13.88 -10.65 12.86
C ARG A 101 13.76 -10.42 11.36
N ASP A 102 12.63 -10.81 10.77
CA ASP A 102 12.37 -10.58 9.36
C ASP A 102 12.25 -9.07 9.06
N LEU A 103 11.65 -8.28 9.95
CA LEU A 103 11.55 -6.82 9.81
C LEU A 103 12.93 -6.17 9.82
N LYS A 104 13.80 -6.54 10.78
CA LYS A 104 15.18 -6.07 10.87
C LYS A 104 16.00 -6.45 9.63
N THR A 105 15.81 -7.68 9.14
CA THR A 105 16.42 -8.14 7.90
C THR A 105 15.94 -7.30 6.72
N TYR A 106 14.63 -7.11 6.59
CA TYR A 106 14.04 -6.30 5.52
C TYR A 106 14.58 -4.86 5.57
N THR A 107 14.56 -4.20 6.73
CA THR A 107 15.05 -2.83 6.89
C THR A 107 16.54 -2.71 6.59
N LEU A 108 17.36 -3.67 7.03
CA LEU A 108 18.80 -3.65 6.78
C LEU A 108 19.10 -3.73 5.29
N TYR A 109 18.48 -4.65 4.56
CA TYR A 109 18.74 -4.81 3.12
C TYR A 109 18.08 -3.72 2.26
N LYS A 110 16.91 -3.22 2.68
CA LYS A 110 16.15 -2.21 1.91
C LYS A 110 16.58 -0.79 2.20
N PHE A 111 16.99 -0.50 3.43
CA PHE A 111 17.31 0.85 3.89
C PHE A 111 18.78 1.02 4.25
N GLY A 112 19.56 -0.06 4.30
CA GLY A 112 20.97 -0.01 4.70
C GLY A 112 21.18 0.19 6.20
N TYR A 113 20.12 0.10 7.02
CA TYR A 113 20.22 0.25 8.47
C TYR A 113 19.24 -0.70 9.19
N GLU A 114 19.67 -1.17 10.36
CA GLU A 114 18.78 -1.85 11.30
C GLU A 114 18.31 -0.81 12.34
N PRO A 115 17.00 -0.63 12.57
CA PRO A 115 16.50 0.26 13.61
C PRO A 115 17.01 -0.15 14.99
N ALA A 116 17.43 0.82 15.79
CA ALA A 116 17.95 0.60 17.15
C ALA A 116 16.84 0.36 18.20
N VAL A 117 15.66 -0.07 17.73
CA VAL A 117 14.45 -0.23 18.56
C VAL A 117 14.48 -1.56 19.30
N LEU A 118 14.20 -1.53 20.62
CA LEU A 118 14.06 -2.72 21.44
C LEU A 118 12.89 -3.62 20.97
N ASN A 119 13.08 -4.95 21.01
CA ASN A 119 12.10 -5.92 20.48
C ASN A 119 10.69 -5.76 21.08
N ASP A 120 10.60 -5.42 22.37
CA ASP A 120 9.32 -5.26 23.06
C ASP A 120 8.49 -4.09 22.48
N ARG A 121 9.15 -3.00 22.05
CA ARG A 121 8.51 -1.81 21.47
C ARG A 121 7.72 -2.11 20.21
N TYR A 122 8.13 -3.07 19.39
CA TYR A 122 7.41 -3.45 18.18
C TYR A 122 6.00 -4.00 18.45
N THR A 123 5.76 -4.50 19.67
CA THR A 123 4.46 -5.07 20.07
C THR A 123 3.68 -4.18 21.05
N GLN A 124 4.22 -3.00 21.39
CA GLN A 124 3.57 -2.03 22.28
C GLN A 124 2.50 -1.24 21.52
N GLY A 125 1.29 -1.81 21.47
CA GLY A 125 0.12 -1.21 20.86
C GLY A 125 -0.85 -0.59 21.86
N SER A 126 -1.76 0.23 21.33
CA SER A 126 -2.96 0.69 22.04
C SER A 126 -4.20 0.23 21.27
N THR A 127 -5.32 0.13 21.98
CA THR A 127 -6.63 -0.20 21.41
C THR A 127 -7.11 0.83 20.39
N SER A 128 -6.57 2.05 20.38
CA SER A 128 -6.94 3.10 19.42
C SER A 128 -6.79 2.67 17.95
N ARG A 129 -5.87 1.76 17.63
CA ARG A 129 -5.66 1.30 16.25
C ARG A 129 -6.76 0.38 15.71
N TYR A 130 -7.67 -0.12 16.55
CA TYR A 130 -8.87 -0.84 16.09
C TYR A 130 -9.79 0.05 15.25
N GLU A 131 -9.73 1.38 15.43
CA GLU A 131 -10.42 2.34 14.56
C GLU A 131 -9.89 2.28 13.12
N SER A 132 -8.60 1.98 12.92
CA SER A 132 -7.97 1.90 11.60
C SER A 132 -8.01 0.49 11.00
N TYR A 133 -7.84 -0.53 11.82
CA TYR A 133 -7.74 -1.93 11.39
C TYR A 133 -8.79 -2.79 12.07
N ALA A 134 -9.76 -3.26 11.29
CA ALA A 134 -10.90 -4.04 11.79
C ALA A 134 -11.21 -5.25 10.88
N PRO A 135 -10.25 -6.18 10.68
CA PRO A 135 -10.49 -7.40 9.93
C PRO A 135 -11.57 -8.26 10.59
N PHE A 136 -12.27 -9.08 9.81
CA PHE A 136 -13.36 -9.92 10.30
C PHE A 136 -12.94 -10.94 11.39
N TYR A 137 -11.68 -11.39 11.34
CA TYR A 137 -11.11 -12.35 12.29
C TYR A 137 -10.56 -11.71 13.57
N GLY A 138 -10.58 -10.37 13.66
CA GLY A 138 -10.05 -9.63 14.80
C GLY A 138 -8.52 -9.63 14.90
N LEU A 139 -7.98 -8.69 15.68
CA LEU A 139 -6.55 -8.62 16.01
C LEU A 139 -6.37 -8.44 17.51
N THR A 140 -5.26 -8.91 18.06
CA THR A 140 -4.86 -8.58 19.44
C THR A 140 -4.15 -7.24 19.49
N VAL A 141 -4.12 -6.60 20.66
CA VAL A 141 -3.45 -5.29 20.86
C VAL A 141 -1.96 -5.36 20.50
N LYS A 142 -1.31 -6.51 20.76
CA LYS A 142 0.10 -6.74 20.41
C LYS A 142 0.36 -6.90 18.91
N GLN A 143 -0.64 -7.33 18.14
CA GLN A 143 -0.51 -7.48 16.68
C GLN A 143 -0.68 -6.14 15.94
N LEU A 144 -1.54 -5.26 16.44
CA LEU A 144 -1.85 -3.97 15.80
C LEU A 144 -0.63 -3.13 15.38
N PRO A 145 0.40 -2.90 16.22
CA PRO A 145 1.57 -2.11 15.80
C PRO A 145 2.37 -2.80 14.69
N MET A 146 2.58 -4.12 14.80
CA MET A 146 3.29 -4.89 13.76
C MET A 146 2.54 -4.89 12.43
N ILE A 147 1.22 -5.15 12.44
CA ILE A 147 0.38 -5.10 11.25
C ILE A 147 0.40 -3.71 10.63
N HIS A 148 0.35 -2.65 11.43
CA HIS A 148 0.47 -1.28 10.94
C HIS A 148 1.78 -1.05 10.18
N THR A 149 2.91 -1.43 10.78
CA THR A 149 4.24 -1.31 10.17
C THR A 149 4.32 -2.11 8.88
N ILE A 150 3.90 -3.38 8.89
CA ILE A 150 3.93 -4.25 7.70
C ILE A 150 3.07 -3.66 6.59
N LEU A 151 1.84 -3.22 6.89
CA LEU A 151 0.95 -2.60 5.90
C LEU A 151 1.49 -1.28 5.35
N HIS A 152 2.26 -0.54 6.15
CA HIS A 152 2.93 0.66 5.68
C HIS A 152 4.04 0.29 4.69
N LEU A 153 4.91 -0.66 5.04
CA LEU A 153 5.97 -1.16 4.15
C LEU A 153 5.40 -1.73 2.85
N ARG A 154 4.32 -2.52 2.93
CA ARG A 154 3.60 -3.03 1.75
C ARG A 154 3.04 -1.92 0.87
N GLN A 155 2.52 -0.84 1.46
CA GLN A 155 2.03 0.30 0.71
C GLN A 155 3.15 1.03 -0.05
N MET A 156 4.35 1.05 0.53
CA MET A 156 5.54 1.65 -0.09
C MET A 156 6.14 0.76 -1.16
N GLU A 157 6.27 -0.54 -0.88
CA GLU A 157 6.79 -1.54 -1.81
C GLU A 157 5.88 -1.66 -3.01
N PHE A 158 4.60 -1.96 -2.82
CA PHE A 158 3.68 -2.26 -3.92
C PHE A 158 2.94 -1.03 -4.45
N PHE A 159 3.60 0.13 -4.37
CA PHE A 159 3.11 1.36 -4.98
C PHE A 159 3.00 1.16 -6.51
N GLU A 160 1.86 1.55 -7.09
CA GLU A 160 1.51 1.31 -8.52
C GLU A 160 1.27 -0.15 -8.95
N GLU A 161 1.37 -1.12 -8.04
CA GLU A 161 1.16 -2.54 -8.36
C GLU A 161 -0.27 -3.03 -8.03
N GLY A 162 -1.13 -2.16 -7.49
CA GLY A 162 -2.53 -2.46 -7.20
C GLY A 162 -2.78 -3.28 -5.92
N LEU A 163 -1.75 -3.81 -5.27
CA LEU A 163 -1.89 -4.68 -4.09
C LEU A 163 -2.53 -3.99 -2.88
N ARG A 164 -2.49 -2.66 -2.82
CA ARG A 164 -3.12 -1.89 -1.75
C ARG A 164 -4.63 -2.12 -1.63
N TRP A 165 -5.32 -2.44 -2.73
CA TRP A 165 -6.75 -2.72 -2.69
C TRP A 165 -7.07 -3.97 -1.86
N PHE A 166 -6.25 -5.01 -1.97
CA PHE A 166 -6.41 -6.23 -1.17
C PHE A 166 -6.15 -5.95 0.32
N ASP A 167 -5.15 -5.14 0.64
CA ASP A 167 -4.88 -4.69 2.01
C ASP A 167 -6.06 -3.93 2.62
N ILE A 168 -6.66 -3.01 1.85
CA ILE A 168 -7.84 -2.25 2.27
C ILE A 168 -8.98 -3.18 2.64
N ARG A 169 -9.25 -4.18 1.80
CA ARG A 169 -10.35 -5.13 2.03
C ARG A 169 -10.09 -6.07 3.20
N ARG A 170 -8.91 -6.71 3.25
CA ARG A 170 -8.61 -7.74 4.26
C ARG A 170 -8.50 -7.17 5.67
N PHE A 171 -8.10 -5.91 5.80
CA PHE A 171 -8.02 -5.21 7.09
C PHE A 171 -9.16 -4.23 7.35
N ASN A 172 -10.15 -4.18 6.45
CA ASN A 172 -11.32 -3.31 6.54
C ASN A 172 -10.96 -1.85 6.82
N ILE A 173 -10.08 -1.31 5.98
CA ILE A 173 -9.56 0.05 6.11
C ILE A 173 -10.53 1.00 5.43
N GLU A 174 -10.95 2.06 6.14
CA GLU A 174 -11.70 3.15 5.54
C GLU A 174 -10.80 3.98 4.62
N VAL A 175 -11.30 4.33 3.43
CA VAL A 175 -10.57 5.18 2.47
C VAL A 175 -11.23 6.55 2.36
N THR A 176 -10.54 7.54 2.92
CA THR A 176 -10.90 8.96 2.81
C THR A 176 -9.89 9.72 1.96
N ARG A 177 -10.36 10.67 1.15
CA ARG A 177 -9.54 11.62 0.39
C ARG A 177 -10.09 13.02 0.53
N SER A 178 -9.22 14.01 0.53
CA SER A 178 -9.63 15.41 0.39
C SER A 178 -10.25 15.60 -0.99
N SER A 179 -11.50 16.05 -1.06
CA SER A 179 -12.18 16.34 -2.32
C SER A 179 -12.99 17.62 -2.20
N ARG A 180 -12.96 18.43 -3.26
CA ARG A 180 -13.84 19.60 -3.41
C ARG A 180 -15.20 19.24 -4.02
N SER A 181 -15.38 18.00 -4.45
CA SER A 181 -16.62 17.55 -5.10
C SER A 181 -17.69 17.26 -4.05
N SER A 182 -18.88 17.85 -4.22
CA SER A 182 -20.06 17.54 -3.40
C SER A 182 -20.54 16.09 -3.57
N PHE A 183 -20.16 15.41 -4.65
CA PHE A 183 -20.46 14.01 -4.92
C PHE A 183 -19.49 13.04 -4.26
N TYR A 184 -18.41 13.54 -3.65
CA TYR A 184 -17.46 12.65 -2.99
C TYR A 184 -18.13 11.93 -1.82
N ARG A 185 -18.00 10.60 -1.81
CA ARG A 185 -18.42 9.74 -0.71
C ARG A 185 -17.22 8.89 -0.29
N PRO A 186 -16.73 9.00 0.95
CA PRO A 186 -15.65 8.15 1.44
C PRO A 186 -16.06 6.68 1.38
N LEU A 187 -15.08 5.80 1.18
CA LEU A 187 -15.31 4.36 1.17
C LEU A 187 -15.20 3.88 2.62
N LYS A 188 -16.35 3.71 3.26
CA LYS A 188 -16.43 3.31 4.66
C LYS A 188 -16.03 1.84 4.85
N LYS A 189 -15.86 1.44 6.12
CA LYS A 189 -15.72 0.03 6.48
C LYS A 189 -16.93 -0.76 5.98
N ASN A 190 -16.71 -1.98 5.50
CA ASN A 190 -17.74 -2.87 4.95
C ASN A 190 -18.56 -2.30 3.77
N ASP A 191 -18.08 -1.23 3.12
CA ASP A 191 -18.80 -0.62 2.00
C ASP A 191 -18.90 -1.59 0.81
N PRO A 192 -20.10 -1.88 0.29
CA PRO A 192 -20.28 -2.84 -0.81
C PRO A 192 -19.53 -2.46 -2.09
N ARG A 193 -19.16 -1.19 -2.27
CA ARG A 193 -18.36 -0.70 -3.41
C ARG A 193 -16.92 -1.20 -3.39
N GLN A 194 -16.47 -1.84 -2.31
CA GLN A 194 -15.17 -2.52 -2.26
C GLN A 194 -15.10 -3.75 -3.20
N LEU A 195 -16.24 -4.30 -3.59
CA LEU A 195 -16.36 -5.41 -4.54
C LEU A 195 -16.69 -4.86 -5.93
N LEU A 196 -16.02 -5.34 -6.98
CA LEU A 196 -16.41 -5.06 -8.37
C LEU A 196 -17.80 -5.67 -8.64
N GLN A 197 -18.59 -5.07 -9.53
CA GLN A 197 -19.88 -5.64 -9.89
C GLN A 197 -19.66 -6.81 -10.85
N LEU A 198 -20.51 -7.82 -10.80
CA LEU A 198 -20.52 -8.85 -11.84
C LEU A 198 -20.81 -8.20 -13.20
N PRO A 199 -20.24 -8.72 -14.30
CA PRO A 199 -20.59 -8.26 -15.65
C PRO A 199 -22.10 -8.36 -15.91
N GLU A 200 -22.63 -7.47 -16.74
CA GLU A 200 -24.07 -7.45 -17.05
C GLU A 200 -24.54 -8.75 -17.70
N GLU A 201 -23.69 -9.37 -18.51
CA GLU A 201 -23.94 -10.66 -19.16
C GLU A 201 -24.11 -11.78 -18.14
N ALA A 202 -23.31 -11.76 -17.07
CA ALA A 202 -23.38 -12.74 -15.99
C ALA A 202 -24.68 -12.58 -15.20
N ILE A 203 -25.12 -11.35 -14.96
CA ILE A 203 -26.37 -11.04 -14.28
C ILE A 203 -27.58 -11.41 -15.16
N ALA A 204 -27.54 -11.08 -16.45
CA ALA A 204 -28.56 -11.45 -17.42
C ALA A 204 -28.68 -12.97 -17.58
N ALA A 205 -27.58 -13.71 -17.43
CA ALA A 205 -27.57 -15.18 -17.38
C ALA A 205 -28.12 -15.78 -16.08
N GLY A 206 -28.54 -14.94 -15.11
CA GLY A 206 -29.23 -15.35 -13.90
C GLY A 206 -28.41 -15.29 -12.61
N LEU A 207 -27.17 -14.79 -12.64
CA LEU A 207 -26.39 -14.59 -11.41
C LEU A 207 -26.90 -13.36 -10.63
N PRO A 208 -27.07 -13.46 -9.30
CA PRO A 208 -27.48 -12.33 -8.50
C PRO A 208 -26.37 -11.27 -8.48
N ALA A 209 -26.74 -10.01 -8.72
CA ALA A 209 -25.82 -8.89 -8.67
C ALA A 209 -25.22 -8.71 -7.26
N ASN A 210 -23.96 -8.28 -7.17
CA ASN A 210 -23.33 -7.95 -5.89
C ASN A 210 -24.09 -6.79 -5.22
N PRO A 211 -24.21 -6.79 -3.88
CA PRO A 211 -24.87 -5.71 -3.16
C PRO A 211 -24.29 -4.33 -3.50
N ARG A 212 -25.17 -3.33 -3.56
CA ARG A 212 -24.88 -1.91 -3.77
C ARG A 212 -25.78 -1.07 -2.90
N GLU A 213 -25.31 0.12 -2.51
CA GLU A 213 -26.18 1.09 -1.85
C GLU A 213 -27.39 1.42 -2.74
N GLY A 214 -28.60 1.35 -2.17
CA GLY A 214 -29.86 1.68 -2.83
C GLY A 214 -30.51 0.58 -3.67
N VAL A 215 -29.82 -0.52 -4.01
CA VAL A 215 -30.40 -1.61 -4.83
C VAL A 215 -30.74 -2.85 -4.00
N ASN A 216 -29.99 -3.14 -2.92
CA ASN A 216 -30.18 -4.35 -2.08
C ASN A 216 -29.72 -4.17 -0.61
N HIS A 217 -29.77 -2.95 -0.05
CA HIS A 217 -29.29 -2.70 1.30
C HIS A 217 -30.40 -2.17 2.23
N LEU A 218 -30.99 -3.08 3.00
CA LEU A 218 -31.55 -2.77 4.32
C LEU A 218 -30.35 -2.50 5.24
N ILE A 219 -29.91 -1.24 5.30
CA ILE A 219 -29.00 -0.80 6.35
C ILE A 219 -29.85 -0.69 7.62
N HIS A 220 -29.79 -1.71 8.48
CA HIS A 220 -30.17 -1.51 9.87
C HIS A 220 -29.05 -0.73 10.53
N HIS A 221 -29.35 0.54 10.84
CA HIS A 221 -28.53 1.40 11.69
C HIS A 221 -28.45 0.86 13.12
#